data_AF-A0A8T5RD85-F1
#
_entry.id   AF-A0A8T5RD85-F1
#
_cell.length_a   1.000
_cell.length_b   1.000
_cell.length_c   1.000
_cell.angle_alpha   90.00
_cell.angle_beta   90.00
_cell.angle_gamma   90.00
#
_symmetry.space_group_name_H-M   'P 1'
#
loop_
_entity.id
_entity.type
_entity.pdbx_description
1 polymer ?
#
loop_
_entity_poly.entity_id
_entity_poly.type
_entity_poly.pdbx_seq_one_letter_code
_entity_poly.pdbx_strand_id
1 'polypeptide(L)'
;NPWYIIPQNDLELFKSFVEGGARSYPSDGKIPCDVVAKEARKILNTIFEYAQNPNYISYKEANKALRKQKKSLVRGTLKLYLGKYTTRDWRRKRFTDDIDFWTFHINVLKSALMENGFTKNRKTREWEKQISWINPITNERRIETLYAANDTNQLLDFGAGSYLEGASLKQIFDKKIKRGHDVDLSDLINVAMVNMSEDTIHRDEWIDAWIAFEQAANTRNTRIISNMISLCRYSLAIAIHLENISNAIEKYHELIYNKSKYPNKKIHSICKISVHWEKLYEINDLNTIREIIHNFLIEQREEREKNAKNLRLFTQKILELLNLKYIYQNIVFEVSE
;
A
#
# COMPACT_ATOMS: atom_id res chain seq x y z
N ASN A 1 7.23 13.67 4.36
CA ASN A 1 6.71 14.79 3.55
C ASN A 1 6.99 16.07 4.33
N PRO A 2 7.90 16.95 3.88
CA PRO A 2 8.23 18.21 4.55
C PRO A 2 7.09 19.25 4.50
N TRP A 3 6.08 19.06 3.65
CA TRP A 3 4.96 20.00 3.46
C TRP A 3 3.74 19.68 4.33
N TYR A 4 3.75 18.56 5.07
CA TYR A 4 2.67 18.21 5.98
C TYR A 4 3.05 18.59 7.41
N ILE A 5 2.36 19.60 7.95
CA ILE A 5 2.53 20.02 9.34
C ILE A 5 1.56 19.20 10.18
N ILE A 6 2.10 18.40 11.11
CA ILE A 6 1.29 17.68 12.10
C ILE A 6 0.82 18.71 13.13
N PRO A 7 -0.50 18.91 13.30
CA PRO A 7 -1.00 19.79 14.36
C PRO A 7 -0.53 19.30 15.72
N GLN A 8 -0.06 20.23 16.56
CA GLN A 8 0.40 19.92 17.91
C GLN A 8 -0.76 19.86 18.92
N ASN A 9 -1.90 20.47 18.59
CA ASN A 9 -3.09 20.48 19.42
C ASN A 9 -4.02 19.31 19.06
N ASP A 10 -4.46 18.55 20.06
CA ASP A 10 -5.34 17.39 19.87
C ASP A 10 -6.64 17.70 19.12
N LEU A 11 -7.27 18.86 19.37
CA LEU A 11 -8.50 19.25 18.68
C LEU A 11 -8.25 19.55 17.20
N GLU A 12 -7.13 20.19 16.87
CA GLU A 12 -6.75 20.43 15.48
C GLU A 12 -6.34 19.15 14.77
N LEU A 13 -5.66 18.24 15.48
CA LEU A 13 -5.31 16.92 14.99
C LEU A 13 -6.58 16.09 14.69
N PHE A 14 -7.56 16.12 15.60
CA PHE A 14 -8.86 15.50 15.41
C PHE A 14 -9.58 16.08 14.19
N LYS A 15 -9.72 17.41 14.10
CA LYS A 15 -10.36 18.05 12.94
C LYS A 15 -9.67 17.70 11.64
N SER A 16 -8.33 17.78 11.62
CA SER A 16 -7.53 17.38 10.45
C SER A 16 -7.83 15.93 10.06
N PHE A 17 -7.85 15.01 11.02
CA PHE A 17 -8.17 13.61 10.74
C PHE A 17 -9.58 13.42 10.15
N VAL A 18 -10.61 13.97 10.79
CA VAL A 18 -12.01 13.84 10.35
C VAL A 18 -12.25 14.44 8.97
N GLU A 19 -11.59 15.57 8.68
CA GLU A 19 -11.74 16.29 7.42
C GLU A 19 -10.88 15.70 6.28
N GLY A 20 -10.22 14.57 6.51
CA GLY A 20 -9.42 13.88 5.50
C GLY A 20 -8.02 14.48 5.30
N GLY A 21 -7.50 15.18 6.32
CA GLY A 21 -6.15 15.73 6.42
C GLY A 21 -5.12 14.83 5.74
N ALA A 22 -4.54 15.37 4.67
CA ALA A 22 -3.81 14.60 3.69
C ALA A 22 -2.37 14.38 4.15
N ARG A 23 -2.13 13.29 4.89
CA ARG A 23 -0.81 12.67 4.84
C ARG A 23 -0.61 12.10 3.43
N SER A 24 0.22 12.76 2.62
CA SER A 24 0.61 12.18 1.33
C SER A 24 1.52 10.97 1.56
N TYR A 25 1.21 9.85 0.92
CA TYR A 25 2.14 8.74 0.85
C TYR A 25 3.16 9.02 -0.26
N PRO A 26 4.45 8.72 -0.06
CA PRO A 26 5.38 8.64 -1.18
C PRO A 26 4.74 7.80 -2.29
N SER A 27 4.78 8.33 -3.50
CA SER A 27 4.14 7.73 -4.67
C SER A 27 5.10 7.75 -5.84
N ASP A 28 5.04 6.74 -6.69
CA ASP A 28 5.89 6.59 -7.88
C ASP A 28 5.14 6.88 -9.18
N GLY A 29 3.84 7.20 -9.11
CA GLY A 29 3.05 7.61 -10.27
C GLY A 29 1.94 8.59 -9.93
N LYS A 30 1.11 8.89 -10.93
CA LYS A 30 0.03 9.90 -10.86
C LYS A 30 -1.39 9.32 -10.81
N ILE A 31 -1.52 8.01 -10.98
CA ILE A 31 -2.81 7.33 -11.03
C ILE A 31 -3.11 6.73 -9.64
N PRO A 32 -4.31 6.94 -9.08
CA PRO A 32 -4.73 6.28 -7.85
C PRO A 32 -4.59 4.76 -7.95
N CYS A 33 -4.01 4.12 -6.93
CA CYS A 33 -3.77 2.67 -6.96
C CYS A 33 -5.06 1.85 -7.11
N ASP A 34 -6.22 2.35 -6.67
CA ASP A 34 -7.51 1.68 -6.88
C ASP A 34 -7.95 1.65 -8.36
N VAL A 35 -7.62 2.69 -9.13
CA VAL A 35 -7.84 2.76 -10.57
C VAL A 35 -6.92 1.76 -11.28
N VAL A 36 -5.64 1.76 -10.95
CA VAL A 36 -4.68 0.77 -11.50
C VAL A 36 -5.08 -0.66 -11.16
N ALA A 37 -5.51 -0.90 -9.91
CA ALA A 37 -5.97 -2.21 -9.46
C ALA A 37 -7.24 -2.69 -10.18
N LYS A 38 -8.11 -1.78 -10.65
CA LYS A 38 -9.26 -2.15 -11.51
C LYS A 38 -8.77 -2.66 -12.86
N GLU A 39 -7.81 -1.99 -13.48
CA GLU A 39 -7.23 -2.43 -14.76
C GLU A 39 -6.48 -3.76 -14.62
N ALA A 40 -5.67 -3.91 -13.56
CA ALA A 40 -5.00 -5.17 -13.26
C ALA A 40 -5.99 -6.34 -13.10
N ARG A 41 -7.13 -6.12 -12.42
CA ARG A 41 -8.18 -7.16 -12.29
C ARG A 41 -8.77 -7.57 -13.63
N LYS A 42 -8.98 -6.63 -14.56
CA LYS A 42 -9.50 -6.96 -15.91
C LYS A 42 -8.53 -7.90 -16.63
N ILE A 43 -7.24 -7.56 -16.66
CA ILE A 43 -6.19 -8.38 -17.28
C ILE A 43 -6.14 -9.78 -16.63
N LEU A 44 -6.13 -9.85 -15.29
CA LEU A 44 -6.11 -11.12 -14.56
C LEU A 44 -7.38 -11.96 -14.80
N ASN A 45 -8.53 -11.33 -15.03
CA ASN A 45 -9.77 -12.01 -15.36
C ASN A 45 -9.76 -12.56 -16.79
N THR A 46 -9.25 -11.78 -17.76
CA THR A 46 -9.04 -12.26 -19.13
C THR A 46 -8.11 -13.48 -19.17
N ILE A 47 -6.99 -13.47 -18.43
CA ILE A 47 -6.11 -14.64 -18.33
C ILE A 47 -6.85 -15.85 -17.73
N PHE A 48 -7.73 -15.62 -16.77
CA PHE A 48 -8.57 -16.68 -16.19
C PHE A 48 -9.59 -17.22 -17.18
N GLU A 49 -10.23 -16.38 -17.97
CA GLU A 49 -11.15 -16.79 -19.05
C GLU A 49 -10.43 -17.67 -20.07
N TYR A 50 -9.19 -17.33 -20.46
CA TYR A 50 -8.37 -18.19 -21.31
C TYR A 50 -8.15 -19.58 -20.70
N ALA A 51 -7.95 -19.66 -19.39
CA ALA A 51 -7.76 -20.92 -18.67
C ALA A 51 -9.05 -21.72 -18.46
N GLN A 52 -10.23 -21.11 -18.64
CA GLN A 52 -11.52 -21.78 -18.55
C GLN A 52 -12.05 -22.28 -19.90
N ASN A 53 -11.48 -21.82 -21.02
CA ASN A 53 -11.95 -22.16 -22.36
C ASN A 53 -10.95 -23.08 -23.09
N PRO A 54 -11.21 -24.41 -23.19
CA PRO A 54 -10.34 -25.35 -23.88
C PRO A 54 -10.08 -25.03 -25.36
N ASN A 55 -10.98 -24.28 -25.99
CA ASN A 55 -10.86 -23.88 -27.40
C ASN A 55 -9.94 -22.67 -27.60
N TYR A 56 -9.56 -21.99 -26.53
CA TYR A 56 -8.64 -20.85 -26.63
C TYR A 56 -7.22 -21.36 -26.86
N ILE A 57 -6.50 -20.78 -27.84
CA ILE A 57 -5.13 -21.17 -28.20
C ILE A 57 -4.19 -21.18 -26.97
N SER A 58 -4.40 -20.24 -26.05
CA SER A 58 -3.58 -20.11 -24.84
C SER A 58 -4.07 -20.90 -23.63
N TYR A 59 -5.09 -21.77 -23.74
CA TYR A 59 -5.70 -22.49 -22.62
C TYR A 59 -4.70 -23.21 -21.71
N LYS A 60 -3.81 -24.02 -22.30
CA LYS A 60 -2.83 -24.81 -21.54
C LYS A 60 -1.81 -23.91 -20.83
N GLU A 61 -1.39 -22.84 -21.48
CA GLU A 61 -0.42 -21.89 -20.89
C GLU A 61 -1.07 -21.03 -19.81
N ALA A 62 -2.31 -20.61 -19.99
CA ALA A 62 -3.07 -19.86 -18.99
C ALA A 62 -3.31 -20.69 -17.72
N ASN A 63 -3.66 -21.98 -17.88
CA ASN A 63 -3.74 -22.92 -16.76
C ASN A 63 -2.40 -23.07 -16.02
N LYS A 64 -1.28 -23.13 -16.75
CA LYS A 64 0.06 -23.18 -16.12
C LYS A 64 0.39 -21.88 -15.38
N ALA A 65 0.08 -20.72 -15.97
CA ALA A 65 0.29 -19.41 -15.35
C ALA A 65 -0.51 -19.28 -14.04
N LEU A 66 -1.74 -19.79 -14.00
CA LEU A 66 -2.64 -19.67 -12.86
C LEU A 66 -2.50 -20.74 -11.78
N ARG A 67 -1.51 -21.63 -11.87
CA ARG A 67 -1.26 -22.68 -10.86
C ARG A 67 -1.17 -22.15 -9.44
N LYS A 68 -0.57 -20.96 -9.26
CA LYS A 68 -0.44 -20.27 -7.96
C LYS A 68 -1.50 -19.18 -7.74
N GLN A 69 -2.65 -19.30 -8.41
CA GLN A 69 -3.77 -18.35 -8.43
C GLN A 69 -3.45 -17.00 -9.10
N LYS A 70 -4.50 -16.21 -9.41
CA LYS A 70 -4.40 -14.94 -10.16
C LYS A 70 -3.41 -13.94 -9.54
N LYS A 71 -3.44 -13.78 -8.21
CA LYS A 71 -2.61 -12.78 -7.51
C LYS A 71 -1.11 -13.13 -7.50
N SER A 72 -0.71 -14.33 -7.91
CA SER A 72 0.72 -14.66 -8.06
C SER A 72 1.34 -14.08 -9.34
N LEU A 73 0.50 -13.62 -10.27
CA LEU A 73 0.94 -13.04 -11.55
C LEU A 73 1.28 -11.56 -11.46
N VAL A 74 1.04 -10.91 -10.32
CA VAL A 74 1.31 -9.49 -10.09
C VAL A 74 2.28 -9.32 -8.93
N ARG A 75 3.17 -8.34 -9.03
CA ARG A 75 4.19 -7.99 -8.04
C ARG A 75 3.98 -6.55 -7.54
N GLY A 76 4.84 -6.15 -6.61
CA GLY A 76 5.04 -4.75 -6.23
C GLY A 76 3.81 -4.16 -5.55
N THR A 77 3.58 -2.88 -5.81
CA THR A 77 2.48 -2.09 -5.24
C THR A 77 1.12 -2.75 -5.47
N LEU A 78 0.91 -3.34 -6.65
CA LEU A 78 -0.35 -3.97 -7.03
C LEU A 78 -0.60 -5.29 -6.30
N LYS A 79 0.45 -6.08 -6.06
CA LYS A 79 0.37 -7.26 -5.17
C LYS A 79 -0.03 -6.85 -3.76
N LEU A 80 0.61 -5.81 -3.22
CA LEU A 80 0.30 -5.30 -1.88
C LEU A 80 -1.16 -4.83 -1.77
N TYR A 81 -1.62 -4.08 -2.78
CA TYR A 81 -2.99 -3.57 -2.85
C TYR A 81 -4.03 -4.69 -2.97
N LEU A 82 -3.88 -5.57 -3.97
CA LEU A 82 -4.86 -6.64 -4.27
C LEU A 82 -4.87 -7.73 -3.20
N GLY A 83 -3.74 -7.95 -2.55
CA GLY A 83 -3.61 -8.84 -1.39
C GLY A 83 -4.25 -8.29 -0.12
N LYS A 84 -4.45 -6.96 -0.04
CA LYS A 84 -4.90 -6.23 1.16
C LYS A 84 -3.90 -6.30 2.32
N TYR A 85 -2.61 -6.38 2.03
CA TYR A 85 -1.56 -6.43 3.06
C TYR A 85 -1.35 -5.09 3.80
N THR A 86 -1.96 -4.00 3.36
CA THR A 86 -1.74 -2.63 3.89
C THR A 86 -3.00 -2.06 4.56
N THR A 87 -2.90 -0.85 5.13
CA THR A 87 -4.07 -0.11 5.62
C THR A 87 -4.97 0.36 4.48
N ARG A 88 -6.24 0.66 4.81
CA ARG A 88 -7.17 1.30 3.88
C ARG A 88 -6.72 2.71 3.49
N ASP A 89 -6.08 3.44 4.41
CA ASP A 89 -5.57 4.80 4.15
C ASP A 89 -4.47 4.80 3.08
N TRP A 90 -3.49 3.91 3.20
CA TRP A 90 -2.44 3.73 2.19
C TRP A 90 -3.05 3.41 0.82
N ARG A 91 -4.03 2.49 0.76
CA ARG A 91 -4.68 2.10 -0.51
C ARG A 91 -5.37 3.26 -1.22
N ARG A 92 -5.90 4.23 -0.46
CA ARG A 92 -6.61 5.39 -1.02
C ARG A 92 -5.68 6.51 -1.47
N LYS A 93 -4.49 6.60 -0.86
CA LYS A 93 -3.57 7.74 -1.00
C LYS A 93 -2.26 7.41 -1.70
N ARG A 94 -2.02 6.14 -2.02
CA ARG A 94 -0.89 5.68 -2.84
C ARG A 94 -1.24 5.80 -4.31
N PHE A 95 -0.33 6.39 -5.09
CA PHE A 95 -0.46 6.54 -6.53
C PHE A 95 0.68 5.85 -7.24
N THR A 96 0.39 5.13 -8.31
CA THR A 96 1.35 4.38 -9.13
C THR A 96 0.83 4.36 -10.56
N ASP A 97 1.69 4.38 -11.55
CA ASP A 97 1.34 4.32 -12.98
C ASP A 97 1.77 3.01 -13.63
N ASP A 98 2.28 2.06 -12.83
CA ASP A 98 2.82 0.80 -13.30
C ASP A 98 2.02 -0.42 -12.80
N ILE A 99 1.88 -1.42 -13.67
CA ILE A 99 1.49 -2.78 -13.30
C ILE A 99 2.65 -3.73 -13.60
N ASP A 100 3.28 -4.21 -12.53
CA ASP A 100 4.33 -5.21 -12.60
C ASP A 100 3.74 -6.63 -12.63
N PHE A 101 3.83 -7.29 -13.77
CA PHE A 101 3.48 -8.70 -13.89
C PHE A 101 4.69 -9.60 -13.66
N TRP A 102 4.44 -10.79 -13.12
CA TRP A 102 5.42 -11.85 -12.94
C TRP A 102 4.93 -13.14 -13.60
N THR A 103 5.30 -13.36 -14.86
CA THR A 103 4.96 -14.60 -15.56
C THR A 103 5.96 -14.95 -16.65
N PHE A 104 6.27 -16.25 -16.75
CA PHE A 104 7.04 -16.82 -17.86
C PHE A 104 6.17 -17.13 -19.08
N HIS A 105 4.84 -17.09 -18.93
CA HIS A 105 3.90 -17.29 -20.03
C HIS A 105 3.63 -15.97 -20.75
N ILE A 106 4.66 -15.45 -21.42
CA ILE A 106 4.67 -14.10 -22.01
C ILE A 106 3.55 -13.92 -23.04
N ASN A 107 3.27 -14.96 -23.85
CA ASN A 107 2.23 -14.90 -24.87
C ASN A 107 0.83 -14.76 -24.27
N VAL A 108 0.55 -15.46 -23.17
CA VAL A 108 -0.72 -15.33 -22.42
C VAL A 108 -0.91 -13.89 -21.95
N LEU A 109 0.12 -13.33 -21.32
CA LEU A 109 0.07 -11.95 -20.81
C LEU A 109 -0.09 -10.95 -21.96
N LYS A 110 0.65 -11.13 -23.06
CA LYS A 110 0.55 -10.28 -24.25
C LYS A 110 -0.86 -10.26 -24.82
N SER A 111 -1.48 -11.42 -25.01
CA SER A 111 -2.84 -11.52 -25.53
C SER A 111 -3.83 -10.82 -24.60
N ALA A 112 -3.73 -11.06 -23.29
CA ALA A 112 -4.61 -10.43 -22.31
C ALA A 112 -4.43 -8.90 -22.25
N LEU A 113 -3.20 -8.39 -22.35
CA LEU A 113 -2.93 -6.95 -22.41
C LEU A 113 -3.55 -6.32 -23.66
N MET A 114 -3.37 -6.93 -24.84
CA MET A 114 -3.94 -6.44 -26.09
C MET A 114 -5.47 -6.40 -26.07
N GLU A 115 -6.10 -7.46 -25.58
CA GLU A 115 -7.56 -7.54 -25.43
C GLU A 115 -8.10 -6.48 -24.45
N ASN A 116 -7.30 -6.10 -23.45
CA ASN A 116 -7.61 -5.04 -22.51
C ASN A 116 -7.18 -3.64 -22.99
N GLY A 117 -6.84 -3.47 -24.27
CA GLY A 117 -6.58 -2.16 -24.89
C GLY A 117 -5.20 -1.57 -24.58
N PHE A 118 -4.25 -2.38 -24.12
CA PHE A 118 -2.85 -1.97 -24.03
C PHE A 118 -2.17 -2.10 -25.39
N THR A 119 -1.32 -1.14 -25.71
CA THR A 119 -0.51 -1.11 -26.93
C THR A 119 0.96 -1.12 -26.58
N LYS A 120 1.76 -1.95 -27.28
CA LYS A 120 3.20 -2.00 -27.03
C LYS A 120 3.89 -0.85 -27.74
N ASN A 121 4.49 0.06 -26.97
CA ASN A 121 5.27 1.15 -27.51
C ASN A 121 6.64 0.62 -27.97
N ARG A 122 6.98 0.88 -29.24
CA ARG A 122 8.22 0.36 -29.85
C ARG A 122 9.49 1.05 -29.32
N LYS A 123 9.37 2.28 -28.82
CA LYS A 123 10.50 3.07 -28.29
C LYS A 123 10.82 2.67 -26.85
N THR A 124 9.84 2.75 -25.96
CA THR A 124 9.99 2.41 -24.54
C THR A 124 10.02 0.89 -24.30
N ARG A 125 9.49 0.10 -25.24
CA ARG A 125 9.26 -1.35 -25.14
C ARG A 125 8.22 -1.74 -24.07
N GLU A 126 7.53 -0.76 -23.50
CA GLU A 126 6.50 -0.94 -22.48
C GLU A 126 5.10 -1.09 -23.10
N TRP A 127 4.18 -1.66 -22.33
CA TRP A 127 2.77 -1.68 -22.70
C TRP A 127 2.07 -0.47 -22.11
N GLU A 128 1.38 0.28 -22.94
CA GLU A 128 0.78 1.56 -22.58
C GLU A 128 -0.72 1.56 -22.85
N LYS A 129 -1.48 2.17 -21.93
CA LYS A 129 -2.93 2.39 -22.07
C LYS A 129 -3.32 3.74 -21.50
N GLN A 130 -4.05 4.54 -22.27
CA GLN A 130 -4.69 5.75 -21.74
C GLN A 130 -5.86 5.36 -20.84
N ILE A 131 -5.87 5.87 -19.62
CA ILE A 131 -6.95 5.66 -18.68
C ILE A 131 -7.50 7.00 -18.21
N SER A 132 -8.79 7.02 -17.85
CA SER A 132 -9.41 8.23 -17.31
C SER A 132 -10.27 7.93 -16.11
N TRP A 133 -10.26 8.84 -15.13
CA TRP A 133 -11.11 8.77 -13.94
C TRP A 133 -11.55 10.18 -13.53
N ILE A 134 -12.58 10.26 -12.70
CA ILE A 134 -13.05 11.51 -12.11
C ILE A 134 -12.38 11.66 -10.75
N ASN A 135 -11.72 12.80 -10.52
CA ASN A 135 -11.21 13.13 -9.20
C ASN A 135 -12.40 13.42 -8.27
N PRO A 136 -12.60 12.68 -7.16
CA PRO A 136 -13.78 12.87 -6.31
C PRO A 136 -13.79 14.23 -5.58
N ILE A 137 -12.63 14.87 -5.43
CA ILE A 137 -12.50 16.17 -4.75
C ILE A 137 -12.78 17.32 -5.71
N THR A 138 -12.13 17.31 -6.89
CA THR A 138 -12.25 18.42 -7.86
C THR A 138 -13.36 18.21 -8.89
N ASN A 139 -13.92 17.00 -8.98
CA ASN A 139 -14.83 16.54 -10.02
C ASN A 139 -14.25 16.65 -11.45
N GLU A 140 -12.94 16.87 -11.58
CA GLU A 140 -12.26 16.97 -12.87
C GLU A 140 -12.00 15.57 -13.43
N ARG A 141 -12.19 15.43 -14.74
CA ARG A 141 -11.73 14.26 -15.47
C ARG A 141 -10.21 14.33 -15.64
N ARG A 142 -9.51 13.34 -15.08
CA ARG A 142 -8.07 13.14 -15.27
C ARG A 142 -7.85 12.07 -16.32
N ILE A 143 -6.81 12.24 -17.12
CA ILE A 143 -6.37 11.31 -18.15
C ILE A 143 -4.86 11.14 -17.98
N GLU A 144 -4.40 9.92 -17.81
CA GLU A 144 -2.98 9.60 -17.67
C GLU A 144 -2.66 8.30 -18.42
N THR A 145 -1.38 8.11 -18.74
CA THR A 145 -0.87 6.85 -19.31
C THR A 145 -0.59 5.86 -18.19
N LEU A 146 -1.18 4.67 -18.30
CA LEU A 146 -0.87 3.51 -17.47
C LEU A 146 0.09 2.60 -18.21
N TYR A 147 1.14 2.17 -17.52
CA TYR A 147 2.14 1.25 -18.04
C TYR A 147 1.95 -0.15 -17.46
N ALA A 148 2.28 -1.16 -18.26
CA ALA A 148 2.34 -2.54 -17.82
C ALA A 148 3.67 -3.17 -18.28
N ALA A 149 4.35 -3.80 -17.34
CA ALA A 149 5.62 -4.48 -17.58
C ALA A 149 5.52 -5.95 -17.18
N ASN A 150 6.39 -6.76 -17.78
CA ASN A 150 6.63 -8.12 -17.29
C ASN A 150 8.04 -8.19 -16.74
N ASP A 151 8.13 -8.26 -15.42
CA ASP A 151 9.39 -8.20 -14.66
C ASP A 151 10.28 -9.42 -14.89
N THR A 152 9.76 -10.50 -15.50
CA THR A 152 10.63 -11.61 -15.94
C THR A 152 11.60 -11.20 -17.03
N ASN A 153 11.36 -10.08 -17.74
CA ASN A 153 12.35 -9.49 -18.64
C ASN A 153 13.42 -8.67 -17.89
N GLN A 154 13.19 -8.37 -16.61
CA GLN A 154 14.08 -7.66 -15.69
C GLN A 154 14.70 -8.60 -14.66
N LEU A 155 14.90 -9.89 -15.00
CA LEU A 155 15.61 -10.84 -14.14
C LEU A 155 16.98 -10.28 -13.65
N LEU A 156 17.55 -9.34 -14.41
CA LEU A 156 18.62 -8.44 -14.00
C LEU A 156 18.04 -7.04 -13.75
N ASP A 157 17.75 -6.69 -12.49
CA ASP A 157 17.43 -5.30 -12.12
C ASP A 157 18.75 -4.53 -11.94
N PHE A 158 19.17 -3.83 -13.00
CA PHE A 158 20.42 -3.06 -13.02
C PHE A 158 20.46 -1.91 -12.01
N GLY A 159 19.30 -1.43 -11.51
CA GLY A 159 19.23 -0.32 -10.56
C GLY A 159 19.57 -0.71 -9.11
N ALA A 160 19.40 -2.00 -8.76
CA ALA A 160 19.68 -2.53 -7.43
C ALA A 160 20.80 -3.59 -7.40
N GLY A 161 21.28 -4.04 -8.57
CA GLY A 161 22.29 -5.11 -8.66
C GLY A 161 21.80 -6.45 -8.11
N SER A 162 20.49 -6.71 -8.15
CA SER A 162 19.86 -7.89 -7.56
C SER A 162 18.96 -8.62 -8.55
N TYR A 163 18.96 -9.95 -8.48
CA TYR A 163 18.03 -10.79 -9.24
C TYR A 163 16.61 -10.63 -8.71
N LEU A 164 15.65 -10.47 -9.62
CA LEU A 164 14.24 -10.56 -9.29
C LEU A 164 13.86 -12.04 -9.22
N GLU A 165 13.43 -12.54 -8.05
CA GLU A 165 13.21 -13.99 -7.87
C GLU A 165 11.73 -14.45 -7.90
N GLY A 166 10.77 -13.52 -7.89
CA GLY A 166 9.35 -13.87 -7.94
C GLY A 166 8.40 -12.80 -7.42
N ALA A 167 7.12 -13.15 -7.26
CA ALA A 167 6.05 -12.24 -6.81
C ALA A 167 5.57 -12.47 -5.37
N SER A 168 6.27 -13.28 -4.57
CA SER A 168 5.90 -13.48 -3.16
C SER A 168 6.14 -12.21 -2.34
N LEU A 169 5.52 -12.13 -1.16
CA LEU A 169 5.72 -11.01 -0.25
C LEU A 169 7.20 -10.87 0.15
N LYS A 170 7.86 -11.99 0.48
CA LYS A 170 9.32 -12.05 0.73
C LYS A 170 10.13 -11.45 -0.40
N GLN A 171 9.84 -11.80 -1.65
CA GLN A 171 10.59 -11.32 -2.81
C GLN A 171 10.35 -9.83 -3.09
N ILE A 172 9.15 -9.33 -2.78
CA ILE A 172 8.86 -7.89 -2.81
C ILE A 172 9.68 -7.19 -1.72
N PHE A 173 9.72 -7.76 -0.52
CA PHE A 173 10.45 -7.20 0.61
C PHE A 173 11.94 -7.12 0.35
N ASP A 174 12.54 -8.21 -0.13
CA ASP A 174 13.95 -8.28 -0.48
C ASP A 174 14.36 -7.15 -1.47
N LYS A 175 13.59 -6.97 -2.56
CA LYS A 175 13.80 -5.88 -3.53
C LYS A 175 13.70 -4.50 -2.84
N LYS A 176 12.65 -4.30 -2.06
CA LYS A 176 12.33 -3.00 -1.44
C LYS A 176 13.32 -2.59 -0.35
N ILE A 177 13.80 -3.53 0.46
CA ILE A 177 14.82 -3.29 1.48
C ILE A 177 16.17 -2.93 0.83
N LYS A 178 16.52 -3.60 -0.28
CA LYS A 178 17.75 -3.33 -1.03
C LYS A 178 17.73 -1.95 -1.71
N ARG A 179 16.61 -1.60 -2.33
CA ARG A 179 16.44 -0.32 -3.04
C ARG A 179 16.22 0.86 -2.08
N GLY A 180 15.27 0.74 -1.16
CA GLY A 180 15.04 1.73 -0.09
C GLY A 180 14.64 3.12 -0.57
N HIS A 181 13.94 3.25 -1.70
CA HIS A 181 13.31 4.54 -2.01
C HIS A 181 12.20 4.84 -1.01
N ASP A 182 11.79 6.11 -0.86
CA ASP A 182 10.74 6.50 0.09
C ASP A 182 9.44 5.69 -0.09
N VAL A 183 9.09 5.37 -1.35
CA VAL A 183 7.94 4.50 -1.67
C VAL A 183 8.12 3.09 -1.16
N ASP A 184 9.33 2.54 -1.21
CA ASP A 184 9.64 1.19 -0.76
C ASP A 184 9.56 1.08 0.75
N LEU A 185 10.20 2.01 1.46
CA LEU A 185 10.14 2.06 2.91
C LEU A 185 8.71 2.27 3.40
N SER A 186 7.94 3.15 2.71
CA SER A 186 6.53 3.35 3.02
C SER A 186 5.72 2.07 2.88
N ASP A 187 5.91 1.33 1.77
CA ASP A 187 5.20 0.08 1.53
C ASP A 187 5.51 -0.97 2.60
N LEU A 188 6.79 -1.16 2.94
CA LEU A 188 7.24 -2.09 3.99
C LEU A 188 6.61 -1.77 5.34
N ILE A 189 6.64 -0.49 5.74
CA ILE A 189 6.06 -0.01 7.00
C ILE A 189 4.55 -0.25 7.04
N ASN A 190 3.84 0.00 5.94
CA ASN A 190 2.38 -0.19 5.91
C ASN A 190 1.96 -1.66 5.94
N VAL A 191 2.80 -2.55 5.40
CA VAL A 191 2.58 -3.99 5.56
C VAL A 191 2.88 -4.43 7.00
N ALA A 192 4.00 -4.01 7.58
CA ALA A 192 4.35 -4.34 8.96
C ALA A 192 3.28 -3.85 9.94
N MET A 193 2.79 -2.63 9.76
CA MET A 193 1.74 -2.03 10.59
C MET A 193 0.49 -2.91 10.71
N VAL A 194 0.08 -3.59 9.63
CA VAL A 194 -1.12 -4.44 9.61
C VAL A 194 -0.83 -5.88 10.03
N ASN A 195 0.35 -6.41 9.72
CA ASN A 195 0.62 -7.85 9.79
C ASN A 195 1.54 -8.28 10.94
N MET A 196 2.01 -7.36 11.78
CA MET A 196 2.92 -7.71 12.88
C MET A 196 2.26 -8.54 13.99
N SER A 197 0.93 -8.43 14.17
CA SER A 197 0.19 -9.17 15.20
C SER A 197 -0.02 -10.63 14.82
N GLU A 198 -0.02 -11.53 15.81
CA GLU A 198 -0.18 -12.98 15.60
C GLU A 198 -1.52 -13.38 14.94
N ASP A 199 -2.57 -12.57 15.12
CA ASP A 199 -3.93 -12.82 14.60
C ASP A 199 -4.15 -12.31 13.16
N THR A 200 -3.10 -12.02 12.38
CA THR A 200 -3.29 -11.56 11.00
C THR A 200 -3.68 -12.70 10.05
N ILE A 201 -4.58 -12.40 9.11
CA ILE A 201 -5.00 -13.31 8.04
C ILE A 201 -3.86 -13.70 7.07
N HIS A 202 -2.74 -12.98 7.11
CA HIS A 202 -1.58 -13.20 6.24
C HIS A 202 -0.36 -13.72 7.01
N ARG A 203 -0.56 -14.38 8.16
CA ARG A 203 0.52 -14.76 9.09
C ARG A 203 1.66 -15.51 8.41
N ASP A 204 1.35 -16.54 7.62
CA ASP A 204 2.37 -17.37 6.97
C ASP A 204 3.19 -16.59 5.94
N GLU A 205 2.53 -15.75 5.13
CA GLU A 205 3.23 -14.89 4.16
C GLU A 205 4.07 -13.80 4.85
N TRP A 206 3.62 -13.30 6.00
CA TRP A 206 4.37 -12.34 6.81
C TRP A 206 5.61 -12.99 7.44
N ILE A 207 5.49 -14.19 7.99
CA ILE A 207 6.63 -14.95 8.53
C ILE A 207 7.67 -15.21 7.43
N ASP A 208 7.25 -15.65 6.25
CA ASP A 208 8.18 -15.83 5.12
C ASP A 208 8.78 -14.49 4.66
N ALA A 209 7.99 -13.40 4.67
CA ALA A 209 8.50 -12.07 4.34
C ALA A 209 9.52 -11.55 5.35
N TRP A 210 9.42 -11.93 6.63
CA TRP A 210 10.39 -11.56 7.66
C TRP A 210 11.80 -12.05 7.35
N ILE A 211 11.92 -13.22 6.72
CA ILE A 211 13.20 -13.80 6.28
C ILE A 211 13.97 -12.82 5.37
N ALA A 212 13.28 -11.97 4.60
CA ALA A 212 13.95 -10.95 3.79
C ALA A 212 14.72 -9.92 4.63
N PHE A 213 14.22 -9.55 5.83
CA PHE A 213 14.96 -8.66 6.75
C PHE A 213 16.17 -9.35 7.35
N GLU A 214 16.05 -10.62 7.73
CA GLU A 214 17.16 -11.42 8.27
C GLU A 214 18.28 -11.57 7.22
N GLN A 215 17.90 -11.86 5.97
CA GLN A 215 18.84 -11.93 4.84
C GLN A 215 19.49 -10.57 4.57
N ALA A 216 18.72 -9.49 4.59
CA ALA A 216 19.22 -8.12 4.41
C ALA A 216 20.21 -7.72 5.51
N ALA A 217 19.91 -8.02 6.77
CA ALA A 217 20.76 -7.76 7.92
C ALA A 217 22.13 -8.45 7.79
N ASN A 218 22.18 -9.64 7.19
CA ASN A 218 23.42 -10.39 7.00
C ASN A 218 24.32 -9.85 5.86
N THR A 219 23.87 -8.87 5.07
CA THR A 219 24.68 -8.29 3.99
C THR A 219 25.72 -7.29 4.50
N ARG A 220 26.84 -7.10 3.80
CA ARG A 220 27.81 -6.02 4.10
C ARG A 220 27.45 -4.67 3.46
N ASN A 221 26.23 -4.52 2.94
CA ASN A 221 25.85 -3.36 2.16
C ASN A 221 25.37 -2.22 3.07
N THR A 222 26.12 -1.11 3.08
CA THR A 222 25.83 0.06 3.93
C THR A 222 24.48 0.72 3.61
N ARG A 223 24.04 0.70 2.34
CA ARG A 223 22.70 1.19 1.95
C ARG A 223 21.60 0.38 2.60
N ILE A 224 21.73 -0.95 2.62
CA ILE A 224 20.74 -1.84 3.24
C ILE A 224 20.63 -1.56 4.74
N ILE A 225 21.75 -1.40 5.43
CA ILE A 225 21.78 -1.06 6.85
C ILE A 225 21.15 0.32 7.10
N SER A 226 21.47 1.31 6.27
CA SER A 226 20.85 2.64 6.34
C SER A 226 19.33 2.59 6.12
N ASN A 227 18.85 1.75 5.20
CA ASN A 227 17.43 1.52 4.97
C ASN A 227 16.76 0.89 6.20
N MET A 228 17.39 -0.12 6.83
CA MET A 228 16.87 -0.74 8.06
C MET A 228 16.78 0.26 9.21
N ILE A 229 17.79 1.12 9.39
CA ILE A 229 17.75 2.22 10.38
C ILE A 229 16.60 3.18 10.06
N SER A 230 16.41 3.51 8.78
CA SER A 230 15.31 4.38 8.33
C SER A 230 13.94 3.75 8.60
N LEU A 231 13.79 2.44 8.44
CA LEU A 231 12.58 1.71 8.81
C LEU A 231 12.25 1.88 10.31
N CYS A 232 13.24 1.78 11.21
CA CYS A 232 13.04 2.05 12.64
C CYS A 232 12.58 3.49 12.88
N ARG A 233 13.33 4.47 12.37
CA ARG A 233 13.05 5.91 12.58
C ARG A 233 11.65 6.29 12.10
N TYR A 234 11.30 5.89 10.89
CA TYR A 234 9.99 6.21 10.33
C TYR A 234 8.86 5.43 11.01
N SER A 235 9.07 4.16 11.37
CA SER A 235 8.05 3.38 12.08
C SER A 235 7.69 3.99 13.42
N LEU A 236 8.68 4.42 14.22
CA LEU A 236 8.45 5.08 15.50
C LEU A 236 7.74 6.42 15.37
N ALA A 237 8.20 7.28 14.45
CA ALA A 237 7.56 8.57 14.21
C ALA A 237 6.08 8.39 13.79
N ILE A 238 5.79 7.34 13.02
CA ILE A 238 4.42 6.98 12.63
C ILE A 238 3.65 6.45 13.83
N ALA A 239 4.23 5.57 14.65
CA ALA A 239 3.58 5.02 15.84
C ALA A 239 3.12 6.14 16.80
N ILE A 240 4.02 7.10 17.10
CA ILE A 240 3.70 8.27 17.94
C ILE A 240 2.54 9.07 17.32
N HIS A 241 2.59 9.32 16.00
CA HIS A 241 1.51 10.04 15.33
C HIS A 241 0.17 9.30 15.38
N LEU A 242 0.18 7.97 15.25
CA LEU A 242 -1.02 7.14 15.36
C LEU A 242 -1.60 7.19 16.77
N GLU A 243 -0.77 7.13 17.81
CA GLU A 243 -1.16 7.27 19.22
C GLU A 243 -1.79 8.65 19.47
N ASN A 244 -1.15 9.72 18.99
CA ASN A 244 -1.69 11.07 19.12
C ASN A 244 -3.06 11.22 18.43
N ILE A 245 -3.25 10.63 17.24
CA ILE A 245 -4.56 10.62 16.60
C ILE A 245 -5.57 9.79 17.42
N SER A 246 -5.17 8.62 17.94
CA SER A 246 -6.04 7.80 18.78
C SER A 246 -6.53 8.59 20.01
N ASN A 247 -5.61 9.24 20.71
CA ASN A 247 -5.91 10.09 21.87
C ASN A 247 -6.79 11.29 21.49
N ALA A 248 -6.56 11.91 20.34
CA ALA A 248 -7.38 13.01 19.84
C ALA A 248 -8.80 12.55 19.49
N ILE A 249 -8.96 11.36 18.89
CA ILE A 249 -10.26 10.76 18.64
C ILE A 249 -10.98 10.49 19.95
N GLU A 250 -10.32 9.86 20.92
CA GLU A 250 -10.90 9.56 22.23
C GLU A 250 -11.47 10.80 22.92
N LYS A 251 -10.75 11.92 22.85
CA LYS A 251 -11.19 13.18 23.47
C LYS A 251 -12.35 13.86 22.73
N TYR A 252 -12.49 13.66 21.43
CA TYR A 252 -13.30 14.55 20.58
C TYR A 252 -14.28 13.86 19.63
N HIS A 253 -14.37 12.52 19.60
CA HIS A 253 -15.25 11.81 18.65
C HIS A 253 -16.72 12.25 18.76
N GLU A 254 -17.21 12.57 19.96
CA GLU A 254 -18.59 13.06 20.17
C GLU A 254 -18.86 14.44 19.58
N LEU A 255 -17.83 15.23 19.25
CA LEU A 255 -18.02 16.54 18.60
C LEU A 255 -18.77 16.43 17.27
N ILE A 256 -18.77 15.25 16.63
CA ILE A 256 -19.52 15.02 15.40
C ILE A 256 -21.03 15.21 15.58
N TYR A 257 -21.57 15.15 16.81
CA TYR A 257 -22.97 15.43 17.09
C TYR A 257 -23.25 16.93 17.32
N ASN A 258 -22.23 17.72 17.61
CA ASN A 258 -22.38 19.15 17.87
C ASN A 258 -22.65 19.92 16.56
N LYS A 259 -23.90 20.32 16.33
CA LYS A 259 -24.34 21.02 15.11
C LYS A 259 -23.71 22.41 14.91
N SER A 260 -23.22 23.05 15.98
CA SER A 260 -22.49 24.33 15.89
C SER A 260 -21.07 24.12 15.36
N LYS A 261 -20.39 23.04 15.80
CA LYS A 261 -19.02 22.73 15.37
C LYS A 261 -19.00 21.97 14.03
N TYR A 262 -19.90 21.02 13.85
CA TYR A 262 -20.07 20.23 12.62
C TYR A 262 -21.49 20.42 12.07
N PRO A 263 -21.78 21.54 11.39
CA PRO A 263 -23.08 21.75 10.75
C PRO A 263 -23.28 20.75 9.60
N ASN A 264 -24.53 20.59 9.15
CA ASN A 264 -24.90 19.59 8.13
C ASN A 264 -24.06 19.72 6.84
N LYS A 265 -23.74 20.95 6.42
CA LYS A 265 -22.86 21.22 5.27
C LYS A 265 -21.45 20.61 5.48
N LYS A 266 -20.93 20.63 6.70
CA LYS A 266 -19.62 20.06 7.03
C LYS A 266 -19.67 18.53 7.06
N ILE A 267 -20.73 17.93 7.61
CA ILE A 267 -20.97 16.48 7.53
C ILE A 267 -21.00 16.01 6.08
N HIS A 268 -21.77 16.70 5.23
CA HIS A 268 -21.80 16.41 3.80
C HIS A 268 -20.39 16.49 3.16
N SER A 269 -19.62 17.53 3.49
CA SER A 269 -18.23 17.67 3.01
C SER A 269 -17.33 16.53 3.46
N ILE A 270 -17.47 16.04 4.70
CA ILE A 270 -16.75 14.88 5.21
C ILE A 270 -17.15 13.64 4.41
N CYS A 271 -18.42 13.46 4.10
CA CYS A 271 -18.87 12.32 3.31
C CYS A 271 -18.35 12.35 1.86
N LYS A 272 -18.07 13.52 1.29
CA LYS A 272 -17.49 13.66 -0.06
C LYS A 272 -16.04 13.19 -0.20
N ILE A 273 -15.34 12.88 0.90
CA ILE A 273 -13.95 12.41 0.82
C ILE A 273 -13.83 11.05 0.10
N SER A 274 -14.94 10.30 -0.05
CA SER A 274 -14.97 9.07 -0.84
C SER A 274 -16.35 8.75 -1.37
N VAL A 275 -16.39 8.09 -2.52
CA VAL A 275 -17.61 7.54 -3.13
C VAL A 275 -18.40 6.64 -2.17
N HIS A 276 -17.73 5.90 -1.28
CA HIS A 276 -18.43 5.04 -0.31
C HIS A 276 -19.21 5.86 0.72
N TRP A 277 -18.58 6.88 1.29
CA TRP A 277 -19.21 7.79 2.24
C TRP A 277 -20.30 8.65 1.60
N GLU A 278 -20.10 9.07 0.36
CA GLU A 278 -21.11 9.81 -0.42
C GLU A 278 -22.37 8.96 -0.64
N LYS A 279 -22.21 7.69 -1.04
CA LYS A 279 -23.34 6.75 -1.16
C LYS A 279 -24.07 6.52 0.15
N LEU A 280 -23.34 6.40 1.26
CA LEU A 280 -23.97 6.28 2.58
C LEU A 280 -24.81 7.52 2.89
N TYR A 281 -24.26 8.71 2.62
CA TYR A 281 -24.95 9.99 2.83
C TYR A 281 -26.24 10.12 2.00
N GLU A 282 -26.26 9.62 0.76
CA GLU A 282 -27.43 9.67 -0.12
C GLU A 282 -28.62 8.82 0.36
N ILE A 283 -28.36 7.72 1.08
CA ILE A 283 -29.38 6.73 1.45
C ILE A 283 -29.81 6.78 2.93
N ASN A 284 -29.16 7.61 3.76
CA ASN A 284 -29.46 7.71 5.18
C ASN A 284 -29.80 9.16 5.56
N ASP A 285 -30.57 9.34 6.63
CA ASP A 285 -30.77 10.66 7.22
C ASP A 285 -29.51 11.16 7.96
N LEU A 286 -29.47 12.47 8.22
CA LEU A 286 -28.29 13.12 8.81
C LEU A 286 -27.93 12.66 10.22
N ASN A 287 -28.90 12.22 11.03
CA ASN A 287 -28.58 11.74 12.38
C ASN A 287 -27.92 10.36 12.28
N THR A 288 -28.47 9.47 11.45
CA THR A 288 -27.87 8.16 11.15
C THR A 288 -26.46 8.31 10.58
N ILE A 289 -26.22 9.29 9.69
CA ILE A 289 -24.87 9.56 9.20
C ILE A 289 -23.89 9.98 10.30
N ARG A 290 -24.32 10.83 11.24
CA ARG A 290 -23.45 11.24 12.36
C ARG A 290 -23.10 10.04 13.24
N GLU A 291 -24.05 9.14 13.46
CA GLU A 291 -23.82 7.90 14.21
C GLU A 291 -22.85 6.95 13.49
N ILE A 292 -22.99 6.78 12.17
CA ILE A 292 -22.05 5.98 11.38
C ILE A 292 -20.64 6.59 11.41
N ILE A 293 -20.51 7.91 11.29
CA ILE A 293 -19.21 8.59 11.40
C ILE A 293 -18.63 8.38 12.81
N HIS A 294 -19.45 8.56 13.85
CA HIS A 294 -19.03 8.34 15.24
C HIS A 294 -18.50 6.93 15.47
N ASN A 295 -19.24 5.90 15.03
CA ASN A 295 -18.82 4.51 15.20
C ASN A 295 -17.54 4.22 14.41
N PHE A 296 -17.43 4.77 13.20
CA PHE A 296 -16.17 4.71 12.44
C PHE A 296 -15.01 5.37 13.19
N LEU A 297 -15.21 6.50 13.87
CA LEU A 297 -14.17 7.14 14.67
C LEU A 297 -13.71 6.23 15.81
N ILE A 298 -14.64 5.58 16.52
CA ILE A 298 -14.31 4.61 17.58
C ILE A 298 -13.49 3.44 17.02
N GLU A 299 -13.89 2.86 15.89
CA GLU A 299 -13.11 1.81 15.22
C GLU A 299 -11.69 2.29 14.87
N GLN A 300 -11.57 3.54 14.38
CA GLN A 300 -10.28 4.12 14.02
C GLN A 300 -9.38 4.41 15.23
N ARG A 301 -9.94 4.72 16.40
CA ARG A 301 -9.17 4.82 17.65
C ARG A 301 -8.43 3.50 17.93
N GLU A 302 -9.19 2.41 17.96
CA GLU A 302 -8.67 1.07 18.28
C GLU A 302 -7.68 0.57 17.22
N GLU A 303 -8.02 0.75 15.94
CA GLU A 303 -7.14 0.35 14.83
C GLU A 303 -5.80 1.10 14.89
N ARG A 304 -5.80 2.40 15.23
CA ARG A 304 -4.58 3.21 15.32
C ARG A 304 -3.69 2.82 16.48
N GLU A 305 -4.28 2.55 17.65
CA GLU A 305 -3.52 2.07 18.81
C GLU A 305 -2.86 0.72 18.51
N LYS A 306 -3.61 -0.23 17.91
CA LYS A 306 -3.07 -1.53 17.49
C LYS A 306 -1.93 -1.35 16.48
N ASN A 307 -2.14 -0.52 15.47
CA ASN A 307 -1.14 -0.24 14.44
C ASN A 307 0.14 0.41 15.01
N ALA A 308 0.02 1.28 16.02
CA ALA A 308 1.17 1.87 16.71
C ALA A 308 1.99 0.81 17.46
N LYS A 309 1.31 -0.07 18.23
CA LYS A 309 1.96 -1.21 18.92
C LYS A 309 2.69 -2.12 17.94
N ASN A 310 2.05 -2.45 16.81
CA ASN A 310 2.66 -3.25 15.74
C ASN A 310 3.93 -2.60 15.18
N LEU A 311 3.94 -1.27 14.97
CA LEU A 311 5.12 -0.56 14.48
C LEU A 311 6.25 -0.47 15.51
N ARG A 312 5.93 -0.35 16.80
CA ARG A 312 6.92 -0.41 17.88
C ARG A 312 7.57 -1.80 17.95
N LEU A 313 6.77 -2.86 17.89
CA LEU A 313 7.28 -4.24 17.84
C LEU A 313 8.12 -4.49 16.59
N PHE A 314 7.68 -4.00 15.43
CA PHE A 314 8.47 -4.06 14.19
C PHE A 314 9.83 -3.39 14.35
N THR A 315 9.85 -2.18 14.93
CA THR A 315 11.08 -1.43 15.21
C THR A 315 12.02 -2.22 16.13
N GLN A 316 11.49 -2.77 17.23
CA GLN A 316 12.26 -3.57 18.17
C GLN A 316 12.95 -4.75 17.46
N LYS A 317 12.21 -5.52 16.66
CA LYS A 317 12.79 -6.66 15.94
C LYS A 317 13.84 -6.26 14.91
N ILE A 318 13.68 -5.11 14.24
CA ILE A 318 14.72 -4.60 13.32
C ILE A 318 15.97 -4.17 14.10
N LEU A 319 15.81 -3.52 15.27
CA LEU A 319 16.94 -3.17 16.14
C LEU A 319 17.67 -4.41 16.66
N GLU A 320 16.94 -5.47 17.04
CA GLU A 320 17.54 -6.76 17.41
C GLU A 320 18.42 -7.31 16.28
N LEU A 321 17.93 -7.29 15.03
CA LEU A 321 18.72 -7.72 13.87
C LEU A 321 19.98 -6.85 13.65
N LEU A 322 19.86 -5.53 13.81
CA LEU A 322 20.99 -4.59 13.69
C LEU A 322 22.02 -4.81 14.82
N ASN A 323 21.58 -4.99 16.05
CA ASN A 323 22.46 -5.22 17.20
C ASN A 323 23.16 -6.57 17.13
N LEU A 324 22.45 -7.63 16.72
CA LEU A 324 23.05 -8.95 16.49
C LEU A 324 24.13 -8.89 15.41
N LYS A 325 23.88 -8.16 14.32
CA LYS A 325 24.85 -7.96 13.24
C LYS A 325 26.13 -7.30 13.73
N TYR A 326 26.00 -6.27 14.59
CA TYR A 326 27.11 -5.43 15.01
C TYR A 326 27.70 -5.77 16.39
N ILE A 327 27.29 -6.89 16.98
CA ILE A 327 27.66 -7.30 18.34
C ILE A 327 29.18 -7.34 18.56
N TYR A 328 29.95 -7.88 17.60
CA TYR A 328 31.41 -8.00 17.71
C TYR A 328 32.15 -6.69 17.41
N GLN A 329 31.47 -5.69 16.87
CA GLN A 329 32.04 -4.34 16.69
C GLN A 329 31.74 -3.41 17.88
N ASN A 330 31.04 -3.88 18.91
CA ASN A 330 30.59 -3.09 20.06
C ASN A 330 29.79 -1.84 19.64
N ILE A 331 29.04 -1.92 18.53
CA ILE A 331 28.12 -0.87 18.11
C ILE A 331 26.72 -1.28 18.57
N VAL A 332 26.05 -0.37 19.28
CA VAL A 332 24.68 -0.54 19.77
C VAL A 332 23.77 0.48 19.08
N PHE A 333 22.66 -0.02 18.57
CA PHE A 333 21.55 0.77 18.04
C PHE A 333 20.42 0.77 19.06
N GLU A 334 20.05 1.96 19.50
CA GLU A 334 18.97 2.20 20.46
C GLU A 334 18.08 3.37 20.02
N VAL A 335 16.92 3.47 20.63
CA VAL A 335 15.99 4.57 20.46
C VAL A 335 16.22 5.52 21.62
N SER A 336 16.60 6.77 21.34
CA SER A 336 16.64 7.81 22.37
C SER A 336 15.23 8.14 22.82
N GLU A 337 15.03 8.24 24.14
CA GLU A 337 13.77 8.66 24.77
C GLU A 337 13.38 10.09 24.42
#